data_AF-A0AAN7K0D6-F1
#
_entry.id   AF-A0AAN7K0D6-F1
#
_cell.length_a   1.000
_cell.length_b   1.000
_cell.length_c   1.000
_cell.angle_alpha   90.00
_cell.angle_beta   90.00
_cell.angle_gamma   90.00
#
_symmetry.space_group_name_H-M   'P 1'
#
loop_
_entity.id
_entity.type
_entity.pdbx_description
1 polymer ?
#
loop_
_entity_poly.entity_id
_entity_poly.type
_entity_poly.pdbx_seq_one_letter_code
_entity_poly.pdbx_strand_id
1 'polypeptide(L)'
;MLPDKFGSTALHIATRKNRVEIVNELLMLGDPNVNALTRDHKTSLDIAEGLPLSEESSHIRECLTRNGAVRANVHTQRPYLIC
;
A
#
# COMPACT_ATOMS: atom_id res chain seq x y z
N MET A 1 -11.36 -0.19 -7.86
CA MET A 1 -12.09 -1.02 -6.88
C MET A 1 -12.71 -0.15 -5.80
N LEU A 2 -13.87 -0.50 -5.25
CA LEU A 2 -14.43 0.20 -4.09
C LEU A 2 -13.65 -0.23 -2.83
N PRO A 3 -13.14 0.72 -2.03
CA PRO A 3 -12.48 0.38 -0.77
C PRO A 3 -13.48 -0.20 0.23
N ASP A 4 -12.97 -0.99 1.18
CA ASP A 4 -13.78 -1.52 2.28
C ASP A 4 -14.23 -0.41 3.25
N LYS A 5 -14.97 -0.79 4.29
CA LYS A 5 -15.43 0.13 5.35
C LYS A 5 -14.30 0.88 6.07
N PHE A 6 -13.04 0.47 5.88
CA PHE A 6 -11.84 1.07 6.44
C PHE A 6 -10.97 1.80 5.39
N GLY A 7 -11.47 1.99 4.17
CA GLY A 7 -10.66 2.60 3.10
C GLY A 7 -9.63 1.63 2.51
N SER A 8 -9.60 0.37 2.93
CA SER A 8 -8.62 -0.62 2.47
C SER A 8 -9.05 -1.22 1.14
N THR A 9 -8.15 -1.20 0.17
CA THR A 9 -8.29 -1.95 -1.10
C THR A 9 -7.89 -3.41 -0.90
N ALA A 10 -8.19 -4.27 -1.88
CA ALA A 10 -7.77 -5.67 -1.89
C ALA A 10 -6.25 -5.82 -1.68
N LEU A 11 -5.46 -4.91 -2.27
CA LEU A 11 -4.01 -4.88 -2.12
C LEU A 11 -3.57 -4.68 -0.65
N HIS A 12 -4.19 -3.74 0.07
CA HIS A 12 -3.90 -3.54 1.50
C HIS A 12 -4.19 -4.79 2.33
N ILE A 13 -5.28 -5.49 2.04
CA ILE A 13 -5.66 -6.72 2.76
C ILE A 13 -4.66 -7.84 2.46
N ALA A 14 -4.29 -8.03 1.20
CA ALA A 14 -3.32 -9.03 0.76
C ALA A 14 -1.94 -8.79 1.41
N THR A 15 -1.48 -7.54 1.40
CA THR A 15 -0.25 -7.12 2.08
C THR A 15 -0.32 -7.36 3.58
N ARG A 16 -1.38 -6.92 4.26
CA ARG A 16 -1.55 -7.14 5.71
C ARG A 16 -1.58 -8.62 6.10
N LYS A 17 -2.05 -9.49 5.20
CA LYS A 17 -2.09 -10.94 5.39
C LYS A 17 -0.80 -11.65 4.95
N ASN A 18 0.20 -10.91 4.48
CA ASN A 18 1.49 -11.42 4.00
C ASN A 18 1.34 -12.50 2.90
N ARG A 19 0.44 -12.26 1.93
CA ARG A 19 0.15 -13.20 0.83
C ARG A 19 0.80 -12.74 -0.47
N VAL A 20 2.04 -13.16 -0.69
CA VAL A 20 2.88 -12.72 -1.84
C VAL A 20 2.20 -13.00 -3.17
N GLU A 21 1.62 -14.18 -3.34
CA GLU A 21 1.00 -14.62 -4.59
C GLU A 21 -0.20 -13.74 -4.93
N ILE A 22 -1.04 -13.44 -3.94
CA ILE A 22 -2.21 -12.57 -4.12
C ILE A 22 -1.78 -11.14 -4.43
N VAL A 23 -0.72 -10.64 -3.77
CA VAL A 23 -0.16 -9.32 -4.08
C VAL A 23 0.32 -9.27 -5.53
N ASN A 24 1.03 -10.28 -6.00
CA ASN A 24 1.51 -10.35 -7.38
C ASN A 24 0.35 -10.41 -8.39
N GLU A 25 -0.65 -11.26 -8.15
CA GLU A 25 -1.84 -11.34 -9.01
C GLU A 25 -2.58 -9.99 -9.06
N LEU A 26 -2.79 -9.33 -7.92
CA LEU A 26 -3.45 -8.03 -7.87
C LEU A 26 -2.66 -6.94 -8.60
N LEU A 27 -1.32 -6.98 -8.55
CA LEU A 27 -0.46 -6.06 -9.30
C LEU A 27 -0.48 -6.37 -10.80
N MET A 28 -0.48 -7.65 -11.20
CA MET A 28 -0.56 -8.08 -12.61
C MET A 28 -1.91 -7.78 -13.26
N LEU A 29 -3.00 -7.87 -12.49
CA LEU A 29 -4.35 -7.51 -12.93
C LEU A 29 -4.50 -6.00 -13.21
N GLY A 30 -3.47 -5.20 -12.93
CA GLY A 30 -3.41 -3.79 -13.30
C GLY A 30 -4.33 -2.91 -12.44
N ASP A 31 -4.38 -3.14 -11.13
CA ASP A 31 -5.16 -2.27 -10.23
C ASP A 31 -4.57 -0.85 -10.26
N PRO A 32 -5.33 0.18 -10.68
CA PRO A 32 -4.79 1.51 -10.99
C PRO A 32 -4.33 2.31 -9.76
N ASN A 33 -4.54 1.81 -8.54
CA ASN A 33 -4.32 2.62 -7.34
C ASN A 33 -3.42 1.91 -6.30
N VAL A 34 -2.20 1.55 -6.73
CA VAL A 34 -1.13 1.00 -5.88
C VAL A 34 -0.85 1.90 -4.65
N ASN A 35 -1.03 3.22 -4.83
CA ASN A 35 -0.86 4.26 -3.81
C ASN A 35 -2.18 4.71 -3.15
N ALA A 36 -3.23 3.89 -3.22
CA ALA A 36 -4.45 4.15 -2.49
C ALA A 36 -4.15 4.27 -0.98
N LEU A 37 -4.87 5.18 -0.31
CA LEU A 37 -4.74 5.39 1.12
C LEU A 37 -5.89 4.71 1.86
N THR A 38 -5.58 4.02 2.96
CA THR A 38 -6.56 3.60 3.94
C THR A 38 -7.09 4.79 4.75
N ARG A 39 -8.12 4.57 5.58
CA ARG A 39 -8.58 5.58 6.55
C ARG A 39 -7.50 6.04 7.54
N ASP A 40 -6.51 5.19 7.79
CA ASP A 40 -5.38 5.52 8.66
C ASP A 40 -4.28 6.29 7.91
N HIS A 41 -4.55 6.75 6.69
CA HIS A 41 -3.57 7.39 5.80
C HIS A 41 -2.32 6.54 5.59
N LYS A 42 -2.51 5.24 5.34
CA LYS A 42 -1.43 4.30 5.02
C LYS A 42 -1.61 3.75 3.62
N THR A 43 -0.51 3.57 2.91
CA THR A 43 -0.45 2.82 1.65
C THR A 43 -0.17 1.34 1.92
N SER A 44 -0.30 0.49 0.89
CA SER A 44 0.12 -0.90 0.97
C SER A 44 1.61 -1.03 1.33
N LEU A 45 2.47 -0.10 0.90
CA LEU A 45 3.89 -0.11 1.25
C LEU A 45 4.11 0.18 2.75
N ASP A 46 3.39 1.15 3.31
CA ASP A 46 3.46 1.44 4.76
C ASP A 46 3.02 0.23 5.61
N ILE A 47 2.02 -0.52 5.13
CA ILE A 47 1.59 -1.77 5.79
C ILE A 47 2.70 -2.83 5.70
N ALA A 48 3.30 -3.02 4.52
CA ALA A 48 4.34 -4.01 4.30
C ALA A 48 5.57 -3.78 5.19
N GLU A 49 5.92 -2.52 5.45
CA GLU A 49 7.03 -2.15 6.32
C GLU A 49 6.75 -2.32 7.80
N GLY A 50 5.48 -2.34 8.20
CA GLY A 50 5.05 -2.68 9.54
C GLY A 50 5.01 -4.19 9.83
N LEU A 51 5.24 -5.04 8.82
CA LEU A 51 5.25 -6.50 9.00
C LEU A 51 6.59 -6.97 9.60
N PRO A 52 6.60 -8.14 10.27
CA PRO A 52 7.83 -8.81 10.65
C PRO A 52 8.73 -9.03 9.42
N LEU A 53 10.05 -8.93 9.63
CA LEU A 53 11.03 -9.24 8.60
C LEU A 53 10.93 -10.73 8.25
N SER A 54 10.46 -11.02 7.04
CA SER A 54 10.37 -12.35 6.47
C SER A 54 10.68 -12.27 4.97
N GLU A 55 10.97 -13.41 4.36
CA GLU A 55 11.20 -13.48 2.91
C GLU A 55 9.96 -12.95 2.15
N GLU A 56 8.76 -13.29 2.62
CA GLU A 56 7.50 -12.86 2.03
C GLU A 56 7.29 -11.34 2.15
N SER A 57 7.54 -10.75 3.32
CA SER A 57 7.35 -9.30 3.50
C SER A 57 8.38 -8.51 2.71
N SER A 58 9.61 -9.02 2.58
CA SER A 58 10.63 -8.47 1.69
C SER A 58 10.18 -8.52 0.22
N HIS A 59 9.67 -9.67 -0.23
CA HIS A 59 9.18 -9.84 -1.59
C HIS A 59 7.99 -8.92 -1.90
N ILE A 60 7.05 -8.79 -0.96
CA ILE A 60 5.91 -7.88 -1.10
C ILE A 60 6.39 -6.43 -1.23
N ARG A 61 7.35 -5.99 -0.41
CA ARG A 61 7.92 -4.63 -0.50
C ARG A 61 8.59 -4.40 -1.85
N GLU A 62 9.33 -5.40 -2.34
CA GLU A 62 9.98 -5.32 -3.65
C GLU A 62 8.95 -5.23 -4.79
N CYS A 63 7.94 -6.10 -4.81
CA CYS A 63 6.89 -6.07 -5.82
C CYS A 63 6.11 -4.76 -5.82
N LEU A 64 5.75 -4.26 -4.63
CA LEU A 64 5.08 -2.96 -4.48
C LEU A 64 5.96 -1.82 -5.02
N THR A 65 7.25 -1.78 -4.63
CA THR A 65 8.18 -0.74 -5.08
C THR A 65 8.39 -0.77 -6.60
N ARG A 66 8.54 -1.97 -7.18
CA ARG A 66 8.65 -2.16 -8.64
C ARG A 66 7.42 -1.66 -9.40
N ASN A 67 6.25 -1.71 -8.78
CA ASN A 67 4.99 -1.20 -9.33
C ASN A 67 4.70 0.27 -8.94
N GLY A 68 5.70 1.01 -8.44
CA GLY A 68 5.57 2.43 -8.14
C GLY A 68 4.82 2.73 -6.83
N ALA A 69 4.75 1.77 -5.91
CA ALA A 69 4.24 2.03 -4.56
C ALA A 69 5.15 3.00 -3.81
N VAL A 70 4.56 3.98 -3.15
CA VAL A 70 5.25 4.94 -2.27
C VAL A 70 4.57 4.97 -0.91
N ARG A 71 5.30 5.40 0.11
CA ARG A 71 4.76 5.63 1.45
C ARG A 71 3.80 6.82 1.45
N ALA A 72 2.85 6.85 2.38
CA ALA A 72 1.86 7.92 2.49
C ALA A 72 2.43 9.30 2.88
N ASN A 73 3.67 9.39 3.37
CA ASN A 73 4.27 10.62 3.90
C ASN A 73 5.31 11.14 2.87
N VAL A 74 5.09 12.24 2.13
CA VAL A 74 5.09 13.65 2.57
C VAL A 74 4.07 14.49 1.77
N HIS A 75 2.78 14.56 2.14
CA HIS A 75 1.86 15.60 1.62
C HIS A 75 0.91 16.23 2.65
N THR A 76 1.08 15.95 3.93
CA THR A 76 0.27 16.59 4.99
C THR A 76 1.15 17.29 6.00
N GLN A 77 1.90 18.32 5.58
CA GLN A 77 2.01 19.62 6.28
C GLN A 77 2.54 20.72 5.34
N ARG A 78 1.65 21.34 4.56
CA ARG A 78 1.66 22.81 4.43
C ARG A 78 0.34 23.33 4.98
N PRO A 79 0.14 23.40 6.31
CA PRO A 79 -0.80 24.35 6.83
C PRO A 79 -0.18 25.74 6.55
N TYR A 80 -0.88 26.58 5.78
CA TYR A 80 -0.57 28.00 5.55
C TYR A 80 0.66 28.34 4.69
N LEU A 81 0.42 28.54 3.38
CA LEU A 81 1.06 29.62 2.60
C LEU A 81 0.03 30.15 1.58
N ILE A 82 -1.03 30.78 2.11
CA ILE A 82 -1.81 31.78 1.40
C ILE A 82 -1.97 32.94 2.37
N CYS A 83 -1.08 33.91 2.23
CA CYS A 83 -1.20 35.36 2.47
C CYS A 83 0.17 35.95 2.16
#